data_AF-A0A967L868-F1
#
_entry.id   AF-A0A967L868-F1
#
_cell.length_a   1.000
_cell.length_b   1.000
_cell.length_c   1.000
_cell.angle_alpha   90.00
_cell.angle_beta   90.00
_cell.angle_gamma   90.00
#
_symmetry.space_group_name_H-M   'P 1'
#
loop_
_entity.id
_entity.type
_entity.pdbx_description
1 polymer ?
#
loop_
_entity_poly.entity_id
_entity_poly.type
_entity_poly.pdbx_seq_one_letter_code
_entity_poly.pdbx_strand_id
1 'polypeptide(L)'
;MSAQPAWLAPLDHTGDAGFMVTAPELPDLFSRAVHKYGIELPDRQLACAPLNSEEARRYFGAMRCAINYAFANRQVIAHNTREAFQRVLGMSSGEIGLRTVYEVAHNIAKMERHRIDGGEQEVCVHRKGATRAFAAGRPEVPEAYREVGQPVSIPEDYKDVAEVVETCALAGISKKVARLHPLGCIKG
;
A
#
# COMPACT_ATOMS: atom_id res chain seq x y z
N MET A 1 11.15 -23.94 19.84
CA MET A 1 10.57 -22.58 19.82
C MET A 1 9.29 -22.64 19.00
N SER A 2 8.13 -22.54 19.65
CA SER A 2 6.85 -22.53 18.93
C SER A 2 6.77 -21.23 18.13
N ALA A 3 6.68 -21.33 16.80
CA ALA A 3 6.35 -20.18 15.96
C ALA A 3 5.05 -19.55 16.51
N GLN A 4 5.08 -18.26 16.85
CA GLN A 4 3.85 -17.59 17.23
C GLN A 4 2.88 -17.65 16.04
N PRO A 5 1.60 -17.92 16.28
CA PRO A 5 0.61 -17.93 15.21
C PRO A 5 0.61 -16.56 14.52
N ALA A 6 0.70 -16.58 13.20
CA ALA A 6 0.67 -15.37 12.39
C ALA A 6 -0.80 -15.01 12.10
N TRP A 7 -1.15 -13.75 12.38
CA TRP A 7 -2.52 -13.26 12.35
C TRP A 7 -2.72 -12.19 11.27
N LEU A 8 -3.93 -12.15 10.71
CA LEU A 8 -4.39 -11.15 9.74
C LEU A 8 -5.45 -10.27 10.39
N ALA A 9 -5.33 -8.96 10.23
CA ALA A 9 -6.32 -7.98 10.69
C ALA A 9 -6.93 -7.22 9.52
N PRO A 10 -8.21 -6.79 9.61
CA PRO A 10 -8.83 -5.97 8.58
C PRO A 10 -8.21 -4.57 8.53
N LEU A 11 -8.08 -4.04 7.31
CA LEU A 11 -7.56 -2.71 7.00
C LEU A 11 -8.58 -1.96 6.15
N ASP A 12 -8.89 -0.70 6.46
CA ASP A 12 -9.74 0.16 5.61
C ASP A 12 -8.95 0.63 4.38
N HIS A 13 -9.52 0.63 3.17
CA HIS A 13 -8.80 1.05 1.95
C HIS A 13 -9.38 2.35 1.38
N THR A 14 -8.81 3.49 1.73
CA THR A 14 -9.34 4.84 1.42
C THR A 14 -9.24 5.27 -0.05
N GLY A 15 -8.78 4.41 -0.96
CA GLY A 15 -8.72 4.69 -2.41
C GLY A 15 -9.70 3.90 -3.25
N ASP A 16 -10.57 3.13 -2.60
CA ASP A 16 -11.49 2.20 -3.25
C ASP A 16 -12.90 2.79 -3.45
N ALA A 17 -13.09 4.09 -3.22
CA ALA A 17 -14.38 4.78 -3.28
C ALA A 17 -15.51 4.11 -2.46
N GLY A 18 -15.15 3.43 -1.37
CA GLY A 18 -16.10 2.67 -0.56
C GLY A 18 -16.36 1.26 -1.09
N PHE A 19 -15.54 0.72 -1.99
CA PHE A 19 -15.69 -0.66 -2.46
C PHE A 19 -15.63 -1.68 -1.32
N MET A 20 -14.81 -1.51 -0.29
CA MET A 20 -14.87 -2.41 0.87
C MET A 20 -16.14 -2.26 1.72
N VAL A 21 -16.93 -1.19 1.52
CA VAL A 21 -18.31 -1.12 2.03
C VAL A 21 -19.21 -2.14 1.33
N THR A 22 -18.84 -2.64 0.14
CA THR A 22 -19.56 -3.72 -0.55
C THR A 22 -19.20 -5.12 -0.07
N ALA A 23 -18.33 -5.24 0.95
CA ALA A 23 -18.08 -6.49 1.69
C ALA A 23 -18.44 -6.29 3.19
N PRO A 24 -19.71 -5.96 3.52
CA PRO A 24 -20.14 -5.59 4.87
C PRO A 24 -20.00 -6.72 5.88
N GLU A 25 -19.80 -7.96 5.43
CA GLU A 25 -19.59 -9.13 6.27
C GLU A 25 -18.18 -9.20 6.87
N LEU A 26 -17.20 -8.45 6.36
CA LEU A 26 -15.80 -8.54 6.78
C LEU A 26 -15.56 -8.13 8.25
N PRO A 27 -16.16 -7.05 8.80
CA PRO A 27 -16.02 -6.73 10.23
C PRO A 27 -16.53 -7.85 11.15
N ASP A 28 -17.68 -8.45 10.80
CA ASP A 28 -18.27 -9.55 11.57
C ASP A 28 -17.52 -10.88 11.37
N LEU A 29 -16.83 -11.05 10.24
CA LEU A 29 -16.01 -12.21 9.94
C LEU A 29 -14.89 -12.38 10.97
N PHE A 30 -14.13 -11.31 11.24
CA PHE A 30 -13.02 -11.35 12.20
C PHE A 30 -13.50 -11.45 13.64
N SER A 31 -14.60 -10.77 13.98
CA SER A 31 -15.21 -10.90 15.32
C SER A 31 -15.60 -12.35 15.62
N ARG A 32 -16.19 -13.06 14.65
CA ARG A 32 -16.50 -14.49 14.79
C ARG A 32 -15.24 -15.36 14.82
N ALA A 33 -14.21 -15.01 14.05
CA ALA A 33 -12.94 -15.74 14.03
C ALA A 33 -12.26 -15.73 15.40
N VAL A 34 -12.24 -14.57 16.08
CA VAL A 34 -11.67 -14.42 17.43
C VAL A 34 -12.30 -15.42 18.41
N HIS A 35 -13.63 -15.53 18.42
CA HIS A 35 -14.32 -16.52 19.25
C HIS A 35 -14.04 -17.96 18.81
N LYS A 36 -14.10 -18.24 17.49
CA LYS A 36 -13.87 -19.58 16.92
C LYS A 36 -12.48 -20.13 17.23
N TYR A 37 -11.47 -19.28 17.23
CA TYR A 37 -10.07 -19.66 17.44
C TYR A 37 -9.57 -19.39 18.87
N GLY A 38 -10.44 -18.92 19.78
CA GLY A 38 -10.08 -18.65 21.17
C GLY A 38 -8.98 -17.59 21.32
N ILE A 39 -9.00 -16.56 20.48
CA ILE A 39 -7.98 -15.51 20.47
C ILE A 39 -8.29 -14.51 21.58
N GLU A 40 -7.36 -14.34 22.52
CA GLU A 40 -7.44 -13.27 23.51
C GLU A 40 -6.95 -11.95 22.90
N LEU A 41 -7.81 -10.93 22.93
CA LEU A 41 -7.50 -9.61 22.38
C LEU A 41 -7.32 -8.58 23.49
N PRO A 42 -6.27 -7.75 23.42
CA PRO A 42 -6.14 -6.61 24.33
C PRO A 42 -7.16 -5.51 24.02
N ASP A 43 -7.66 -5.42 22.78
CA ASP A 43 -8.72 -4.51 22.35
C ASP A 43 -9.59 -5.18 21.27
N ARG A 44 -10.92 -4.96 21.31
CA ARG A 44 -11.86 -5.51 20.32
C ARG A 44 -11.61 -5.01 18.90
N GLN A 45 -11.05 -3.81 18.74
CA GLN A 45 -10.70 -3.23 17.45
C GLN A 45 -9.53 -3.98 16.77
N LEU A 46 -8.84 -4.88 17.48
CA LEU A 46 -7.75 -5.72 16.97
C LEU A 46 -8.22 -7.10 16.51
N ALA A 47 -9.51 -7.24 16.17
CA ALA A 47 -10.08 -8.49 15.67
C ALA A 47 -9.24 -9.06 14.51
N CYS A 48 -8.87 -10.34 14.62
CA CYS A 48 -7.93 -10.98 13.72
C CYS A 48 -8.27 -12.46 13.48
N ALA A 49 -7.64 -13.06 12.47
CA ALA A 49 -7.80 -14.48 12.12
C ALA A 49 -6.44 -15.10 11.76
N PRO A 50 -6.24 -16.42 11.97
CA PRO A 50 -5.00 -17.09 11.57
C PRO A 50 -4.78 -16.95 10.06
N LEU A 51 -3.54 -16.72 9.60
CA LEU A 51 -3.26 -16.54 8.16
C LEU A 51 -3.66 -17.73 7.28
N ASN A 52 -3.66 -18.94 7.84
CA ASN A 52 -4.05 -20.17 7.14
C ASN A 52 -5.55 -20.49 7.22
N SER A 53 -6.37 -19.60 7.81
CA SER A 53 -7.80 -19.81 8.01
C SER A 53 -8.65 -19.50 6.76
N GLU A 54 -9.90 -19.94 6.75
CA GLU A 54 -10.85 -19.61 5.69
C GLU A 54 -11.19 -18.12 5.69
N GLU A 55 -11.33 -17.53 6.88
CA GLU A 55 -11.59 -16.11 7.09
C GLU A 55 -10.46 -15.25 6.50
N ALA A 56 -9.21 -15.64 6.74
CA ALA A 56 -8.05 -14.98 6.14
C ALA A 56 -8.07 -15.07 4.61
N ARG A 57 -8.40 -16.24 4.05
CA ARG A 57 -8.52 -16.43 2.60
C ARG A 57 -9.60 -15.55 1.98
N ARG A 58 -10.78 -15.49 2.62
CA ARG A 58 -11.90 -14.63 2.20
C ARG A 58 -11.49 -13.15 2.25
N TYR A 59 -10.88 -12.71 3.35
CA TYR A 59 -10.39 -11.34 3.48
C TYR A 59 -9.34 -10.98 2.43
N PHE A 60 -8.34 -11.83 2.19
CA PHE A 60 -7.36 -11.59 1.13
C PHE A 60 -8.00 -11.50 -0.25
N GLY A 61 -9.02 -12.31 -0.53
CA GLY A 61 -9.81 -12.21 -1.76
C GLY A 61 -10.48 -10.85 -1.91
N ALA A 62 -11.25 -10.44 -0.90
CA ALA A 62 -11.95 -9.15 -0.90
C ALA A 62 -10.98 -7.96 -0.97
N MET A 63 -9.91 -7.98 -0.18
CA MET A 63 -8.87 -6.96 -0.18
C MET A 63 -8.19 -6.83 -1.56
N ARG A 64 -7.87 -7.94 -2.22
CA ARG A 64 -7.31 -7.91 -3.59
C ARG A 64 -8.29 -7.29 -4.58
N CYS A 65 -9.58 -7.59 -4.48
CA CYS A 65 -10.61 -6.96 -5.31
C CYS A 65 -10.66 -5.44 -5.07
N ALA A 66 -10.67 -5.01 -3.80
CA ALA A 66 -10.67 -3.59 -3.44
C ALA A 66 -9.41 -2.86 -3.95
N ILE A 67 -8.25 -3.48 -3.82
CA ILE A 67 -6.99 -2.96 -4.34
C ILE A 67 -7.04 -2.82 -5.87
N ASN A 68 -7.49 -3.86 -6.58
CA ASN A 68 -7.62 -3.83 -8.04
C ASN A 68 -8.59 -2.72 -8.49
N TYR A 69 -9.71 -2.57 -7.80
CA TYR A 69 -10.65 -1.48 -8.04
C TYR A 69 -9.98 -0.11 -7.82
N ALA A 70 -9.25 0.06 -6.71
CA ALA A 70 -8.56 1.31 -6.41
C ALA A 70 -7.49 1.66 -7.46
N PHE A 71 -6.75 0.68 -7.98
CA PHE A 71 -5.83 0.85 -9.10
C PHE A 71 -6.56 1.27 -10.39
N ALA A 72 -7.66 0.60 -10.72
CA ALA A 72 -8.47 0.93 -11.90
C ALA A 72 -9.06 2.35 -11.79
N ASN A 73 -9.60 2.72 -10.63
CA ASN A 73 -10.13 4.05 -10.35
C ASN A 73 -9.06 5.13 -10.58
N ARG A 74 -7.86 4.96 -10.00
CA ARG A 74 -6.76 5.91 -10.19
C ARG A 74 -6.26 5.97 -11.63
N GLN A 75 -6.33 4.87 -12.38
CA GLN A 75 -6.00 4.88 -13.80
C GLN A 75 -7.02 5.68 -14.64
N VAL A 76 -8.31 5.60 -14.32
CA VAL A 76 -9.35 6.45 -14.93
C VAL A 76 -9.14 7.92 -14.60
N ILE A 77 -8.87 8.24 -13.32
CA ILE A 77 -8.55 9.60 -12.89
C ILE A 77 -7.32 10.13 -13.64
N ALA A 78 -6.26 9.33 -13.77
CA ALA A 78 -5.07 9.69 -14.52
C ALA A 78 -5.36 9.93 -16.00
N HIS A 79 -6.27 9.16 -16.62
CA HIS A 79 -6.70 9.41 -18.00
C HIS A 79 -7.46 10.74 -18.12
N ASN A 80 -8.46 10.97 -17.28
CA ASN A 80 -9.25 12.21 -17.28
C ASN A 80 -8.39 13.45 -16.99
N THR A 81 -7.39 13.31 -16.13
CA THR A 81 -6.41 14.36 -15.85
C THR A 81 -5.63 14.72 -17.11
N ARG A 82 -5.14 13.72 -17.87
CA ARG A 82 -4.45 13.97 -19.14
C ARG A 82 -5.37 14.69 -20.13
N GLU A 83 -6.61 14.24 -20.28
CA GLU A 83 -7.58 14.91 -21.17
C GLU A 83 -7.81 16.37 -20.78
N ALA A 84 -7.96 16.67 -19.48
CA ALA A 84 -8.14 18.04 -19.01
C ALA A 84 -6.96 18.94 -19.37
N PHE A 85 -5.73 18.46 -19.17
CA PHE A 85 -4.52 19.20 -19.55
C PHE A 85 -4.44 19.40 -21.07
N GLN A 86 -4.78 18.39 -21.88
CA GLN A 86 -4.81 18.52 -23.34
C GLN A 86 -5.80 19.60 -23.80
N ARG A 87 -7.00 19.64 -23.22
CA ARG A 87 -8.03 20.64 -23.56
C ARG A 87 -7.59 22.06 -23.19
N VAL A 88 -6.95 22.24 -22.04
CA VAL A 88 -6.52 23.56 -21.55
C VAL A 88 -5.28 24.06 -22.30
N LEU A 89 -4.31 23.19 -22.56
CA LEU A 89 -3.03 23.57 -23.16
C LEU A 89 -3.04 23.54 -24.70
N GLY A 90 -4.04 22.91 -25.32
CA GLY A 90 -4.08 22.71 -26.77
C GLY A 90 -2.96 21.80 -27.30
N MET A 91 -2.35 21.00 -26.42
CA MET A 91 -1.23 20.11 -26.72
C MET A 91 -1.68 18.64 -26.65
N SER A 92 -1.01 17.77 -27.41
CA SER A 92 -1.19 16.33 -27.28
C SER A 92 -0.60 15.79 -25.97
N SER A 93 -1.07 14.63 -25.51
CA SER A 93 -0.56 13.98 -24.29
C SER A 93 0.94 13.69 -24.35
N GLY A 94 1.47 13.40 -25.55
CA GLY A 94 2.89 13.20 -25.80
C GLY A 94 3.72 14.47 -25.62
N GLU A 95 3.20 15.61 -26.09
CA GLU A 95 3.85 16.92 -25.94
C GLU A 95 3.82 17.43 -24.50
N ILE A 96 2.74 17.18 -23.76
CA ILE A 96 2.64 17.56 -22.34
C ILE A 96 3.56 16.65 -21.49
N GLY A 97 3.73 15.39 -21.89
CA GLY A 97 4.63 14.46 -21.20
C GLY A 97 4.11 13.94 -19.85
N LEU A 98 2.79 13.96 -19.61
CA LEU A 98 2.17 13.48 -18.36
C LEU A 98 2.24 11.95 -18.23
N ARG A 99 3.24 11.47 -17.50
CA ARG A 99 3.48 10.04 -17.24
C ARG A 99 3.26 9.70 -15.77
N THR A 100 2.76 8.49 -15.52
CA THR A 100 2.70 7.95 -14.17
C THR A 100 4.11 7.62 -13.71
N VAL A 101 4.58 8.28 -12.64
CA VAL A 101 5.90 8.00 -12.06
C VAL A 101 5.86 6.68 -11.28
N TYR A 102 4.93 6.56 -10.34
CA TYR A 102 4.75 5.37 -9.54
C TYR A 102 3.36 5.33 -8.91
N GLU A 103 2.87 4.13 -8.60
CA GLU A 103 1.62 3.94 -7.87
C GLU A 103 1.84 2.92 -6.74
N VAL A 104 1.34 3.24 -5.54
CA VAL A 104 1.60 2.45 -4.34
C VAL A 104 0.42 2.51 -3.37
N ALA A 105 0.07 1.36 -2.78
CA ALA A 105 -0.91 1.26 -1.71
C ALA A 105 -0.26 1.55 -0.35
N HIS A 106 -1.00 2.21 0.55
CA HIS A 106 -0.58 2.49 1.93
C HIS A 106 -1.48 1.84 3.00
N ASN A 107 -2.61 1.28 2.57
CA ASN A 107 -3.44 0.38 3.36
C ASN A 107 -3.47 -0.97 2.64
N ILE A 108 -2.69 -1.94 3.11
CA ILE A 108 -2.55 -3.26 2.48
C ILE A 108 -1.92 -4.27 3.44
N ALA A 109 -2.37 -5.52 3.37
CA ALA A 109 -1.65 -6.67 3.92
C ALA A 109 -0.99 -7.46 2.78
N LYS A 110 0.30 -7.76 2.87
CA LYS A 110 1.03 -8.49 1.81
C LYS A 110 2.00 -9.50 2.38
N MET A 111 2.03 -10.69 1.80
CA MET A 111 3.08 -11.67 2.07
C MET A 111 4.39 -11.20 1.45
N GLU A 112 5.41 -11.03 2.27
CA GLU A 112 6.72 -10.53 1.87
C GLU A 112 7.84 -11.31 2.56
N ARG A 113 8.98 -11.45 1.87
CA ARG A 113 10.18 -12.04 2.44
C ARG A 113 11.07 -10.97 3.04
N HIS A 114 11.43 -11.17 4.30
CA HIS A 114 12.25 -10.25 5.09
C HIS A 114 13.27 -11.02 5.92
N ARG A 115 14.41 -10.38 6.17
CA ARG A 115 15.43 -10.91 7.07
C ARG A 115 15.14 -10.50 8.50
N ILE A 116 14.80 -11.46 9.36
CA ILE A 116 14.43 -11.26 10.76
C ILE A 116 15.29 -12.18 11.61
N ASP A 117 15.96 -11.64 12.63
CA ASP A 117 16.91 -12.34 13.51
C ASP A 117 17.99 -13.12 12.73
N GLY A 118 18.46 -12.54 11.62
CA GLY A 118 19.51 -13.10 10.78
C GLY A 118 19.04 -14.13 9.74
N GLY A 119 17.79 -14.60 9.80
CA GLY A 119 17.20 -15.57 8.87
C GLY A 119 16.17 -14.96 7.91
N GLU A 120 16.02 -15.54 6.72
CA GLU A 120 14.95 -15.19 5.78
C GLU A 120 13.62 -15.79 6.24
N GLN A 121 12.59 -14.96 6.36
CA GLN A 121 11.26 -15.36 6.79
C GLN A 121 10.20 -14.77 5.88
N GLU A 122 9.16 -15.54 5.57
CA GLU A 122 7.98 -15.03 4.89
C GLU A 122 6.96 -14.57 5.94
N VAL A 123 6.57 -13.30 5.87
CA VAL A 123 5.69 -12.66 6.86
C VAL A 123 4.57 -11.89 6.18
N CYS A 124 3.43 -11.79 6.86
CA CYS A 124 2.35 -10.92 6.43
C CYS A 124 2.57 -9.50 6.96
N VAL A 125 3.05 -8.61 6.09
CA VAL A 125 3.27 -7.21 6.44
C VAL A 125 1.96 -6.44 6.31
N HIS A 126 1.43 -5.99 7.43
CA HIS A 126 0.27 -5.10 7.49
C HIS A 126 0.73 -3.66 7.46
N ARG A 127 0.12 -2.87 6.58
CA ARG A 127 0.34 -1.43 6.49
C ARG A 127 -1.02 -0.74 6.58
N LYS A 128 -1.16 0.16 7.56
CA LYS A 128 -2.27 1.11 7.69
C LYS A 128 -1.64 2.51 7.78
N GLY A 129 -1.87 3.34 6.77
CA GLY A 129 -1.20 4.65 6.66
C GLY A 129 0.31 4.56 6.44
N ALA A 130 0.82 3.43 5.93
CA ALA A 130 2.25 3.21 5.74
C ALA A 130 2.55 2.71 4.32
N THR A 131 3.55 3.29 3.67
CA THR A 131 3.91 2.95 2.30
C THR A 131 5.07 1.96 2.27
N ARG A 132 5.03 0.98 1.38
CA ARG A 132 6.18 0.10 1.13
C ARG A 132 7.35 0.90 0.56
N ALA A 133 8.56 0.65 1.05
CA ALA A 133 9.78 1.33 0.62
C ALA A 133 10.92 0.33 0.38
N PHE A 134 10.84 -0.45 -0.71
CA PHE A 134 11.92 -1.38 -1.04
C PHE A 134 13.22 -0.64 -1.41
N ALA A 135 14.33 -1.12 -0.85
CA ALA A 135 15.66 -0.60 -1.12
C ALA A 135 16.12 -0.89 -2.57
N ALA A 136 17.18 -0.22 -2.98
CA ALA A 136 17.83 -0.45 -4.28
C ALA A 136 18.25 -1.93 -4.46
N GLY A 137 18.22 -2.41 -5.70
CA GLY A 137 18.59 -3.76 -6.11
C GLY A 137 17.48 -4.80 -5.98
N ARG A 138 16.35 -4.48 -5.33
CA ARG A 138 15.24 -5.42 -5.14
C ARG A 138 14.55 -5.76 -6.48
N PRO A 139 14.34 -7.05 -6.81
CA PRO A 139 13.72 -7.45 -8.07
C PRO A 139 12.26 -6.98 -8.20
N GLU A 140 11.58 -6.74 -7.08
CA GLU A 140 10.21 -6.22 -7.05
C GLU A 140 10.11 -4.73 -7.45
N VAL A 141 11.24 -4.02 -7.51
CA VAL A 141 11.31 -2.64 -7.98
C VAL A 141 11.41 -2.64 -9.52
N PRO A 142 10.58 -1.86 -10.23
CA PRO A 142 10.67 -1.74 -11.68
C PRO A 142 12.08 -1.36 -12.13
N GLU A 143 12.49 -1.87 -13.29
CA GLU A 143 13.86 -1.72 -13.81
C GLU A 143 14.35 -0.26 -13.82
N ALA A 144 13.50 0.67 -14.28
CA ALA A 144 13.79 2.09 -14.32
C ALA A 144 14.17 2.73 -12.96
N TYR A 145 13.79 2.08 -11.85
CA TYR A 145 14.05 2.57 -10.50
C TYR A 145 14.91 1.61 -9.67
N ARG A 146 15.27 0.44 -10.20
CA ARG A 146 15.87 -0.65 -9.41
C ARG A 146 17.20 -0.22 -8.77
N GLU A 147 18.01 0.56 -9.46
CA GLU A 147 19.31 1.03 -8.95
C GLU A 147 19.19 2.08 -7.84
N VAL A 148 18.07 2.79 -7.76
CA VAL A 148 17.86 3.89 -6.80
C VAL A 148 16.90 3.53 -5.67
N GLY A 149 16.11 2.47 -5.85
CA GLY A 149 15.09 1.99 -4.91
C GLY A 149 13.67 2.38 -5.32
N GLN A 150 12.70 1.88 -4.58
CA GLN A 150 11.29 2.13 -4.87
C GLN A 150 10.95 3.62 -4.66
N PRO A 151 10.27 4.28 -5.62
CA PRO A 151 9.67 5.58 -5.37
C PRO A 151 8.64 5.50 -4.23
N VAL A 152 8.77 6.40 -3.26
CA VAL A 152 7.85 6.51 -2.12
C VAL A 152 7.13 7.85 -2.21
N SER A 153 5.79 7.81 -2.24
CA SER A 153 4.97 9.01 -2.17
C SER A 153 4.61 9.28 -0.71
N ILE A 154 4.92 10.48 -0.23
CA ILE A 154 4.67 10.93 1.14
C ILE A 154 3.86 12.23 1.06
N PRO A 155 2.59 12.24 1.51
CA PRO A 155 1.81 13.47 1.57
C PRO A 155 2.36 14.39 2.66
N GLU A 156 2.48 15.68 2.34
CA GLU A 156 3.04 16.72 3.24
C GLU A 156 2.20 16.95 4.51
N ASP A 157 0.95 16.50 4.54
CA ASP A 157 0.00 16.77 5.63
C ASP A 157 0.40 16.17 6.99
N TYR A 158 1.32 15.20 7.03
CA TYR A 158 1.57 14.41 8.26
C TYR A 158 2.97 14.56 8.85
N LYS A 159 4.01 14.89 8.07
CA LYS A 159 5.43 14.94 8.50
C LYS A 159 6.26 15.83 7.56
N ASP A 160 7.39 16.36 8.05
CA ASP A 160 8.39 16.98 7.18
C ASP A 160 9.00 15.91 6.26
N VAL A 161 8.67 15.98 4.97
CA VAL A 161 9.13 15.04 3.95
C VAL A 161 10.65 15.07 3.83
N ALA A 162 11.30 16.21 4.06
CA ALA A 162 12.75 16.32 3.98
C ALA A 162 13.43 15.48 5.06
N GLU A 163 12.91 15.51 6.29
CA GLU A 163 13.44 14.72 7.42
C GLU A 163 13.31 13.21 7.16
N VAL A 164 12.19 12.76 6.61
CA VAL A 164 11.98 11.35 6.26
C VAL A 164 12.97 10.91 5.17
N VAL A 165 13.11 11.71 4.12
CA VAL A 165 14.05 11.43 3.02
C VAL A 165 15.50 11.42 3.51
N GLU A 166 15.87 12.33 4.42
CA GLU A 166 17.19 12.35 5.06
C GLU A 166 17.44 11.07 5.84
N THR A 167 16.48 10.67 6.68
CA THR A 167 16.58 9.46 7.50
C THR A 167 16.76 8.21 6.65
N CYS A 168 16.00 8.06 5.56
CA CYS A 168 16.16 6.93 4.64
C CYS A 168 17.53 6.90 3.95
N ALA A 169 18.07 8.08 3.60
CA ALA A 169 19.39 8.19 2.99
C ALA A 169 20.50 7.82 3.98
N LEU A 170 20.43 8.33 5.22
CA LEU A 170 21.39 8.02 6.28
C LEU A 170 21.33 6.54 6.70
N ALA A 171 20.15 5.93 6.66
CA ALA A 171 19.97 4.50 6.92
C ALA A 171 20.42 3.59 5.75
N GLY A 172 20.86 4.16 4.62
CA GLY A 172 21.26 3.40 3.43
C GLY A 172 20.12 2.68 2.72
N ILE A 173 18.86 3.06 2.99
CA ILE A 173 17.67 2.43 2.42
C ILE A 173 17.47 2.89 0.98
N SER A 174 17.64 4.18 0.71
CA SER A 174 17.45 4.78 -0.62
C SER A 174 18.37 5.98 -0.82
N LYS A 175 18.67 6.30 -2.08
CA LYS A 175 19.41 7.51 -2.43
C LYS A 175 18.44 8.66 -2.64
N LYS A 176 18.87 9.90 -2.33
CA LYS A 176 18.16 11.10 -2.80
C LYS A 176 18.36 11.20 -4.31
N VAL A 177 17.27 11.29 -5.06
CA VAL A 177 17.30 11.31 -6.54
C VAL A 177 16.76 12.62 -7.09
N ALA A 178 15.53 12.97 -6.73
CA ALA A 178 14.87 14.17 -7.22
C ALA A 178 13.84 14.65 -6.20
N ARG A 179 13.61 15.96 -6.18
CA ARG A 179 12.47 16.59 -5.48
C ARG A 179 11.47 17.05 -6.53
N LEU A 180 10.23 16.56 -6.43
CA LEU A 180 9.13 16.99 -7.28
C LEU A 180 8.34 18.08 -6.56
N HIS A 181 7.94 19.13 -7.29
CA HIS A 181 7.01 20.14 -6.79
C HIS A 181 5.61 19.79 -7.30
N PRO A 182 4.67 19.39 -6.44
CA PRO A 182 3.34 19.02 -6.88
C PRO A 182 2.61 20.24 -7.46
N LEU A 183 2.01 20.07 -8.64
CA LEU A 183 1.13 21.09 -9.24
C LEU A 183 -0.30 21.03 -8.67
N GLY A 184 -0.68 19.90 -8.06
CA GLY A 184 -1.98 19.70 -7.45
C GLY A 184 -2.14 18.27 -6.93
N CYS A 185 -3.11 18.08 -6.03
CA CYS A 185 -3.52 16.77 -5.55
C CYS A 185 -4.90 16.43 -6.11
N ILE A 186 -4.99 15.35 -6.90
CA ILE A 186 -6.25 14.89 -7.48
C ILE A 186 -6.66 13.63 -6.72
N LYS A 187 -7.83 13.69 -6.09
CA LYS A 187 -8.47 12.59 -5.37
C LYS A 187 -9.86 12.38 -5.98
N GLY A 188 -10.31 11.13 -6.04
CA GLY A 188 -11.63 10.74 -6.50
C GLY A 188 -12.17 9.60 -5.65
#